data_AF-R4QYW0-F1
#
_entry.id   AF-R4QYW0-F1
#
_cell.length_a   1.000
_cell.length_b   1.000
_cell.length_c   1.000
_cell.angle_alpha   90.00
_cell.angle_beta   90.00
_cell.angle_gamma   90.00
#
_symmetry.space_group_name_H-M   'P 1'
#
loop_
_entity.id
_entity.type
_entity.pdbx_description
1 polymer ?
#
loop_
_entity_poly.entity_id
_entity_poly.type
_entity_poly.pdbx_seq_one_letter_code
_entity_poly.pdbx_strand_id
1 'polypeptide(L)' 'KVQELFVYEINERDRESPAILRLSQKPVLSLGDLVPFSNK' A
#
# COMPACT_ATOMS: atom_id res chain seq x y z
N LYS A 1 -19.47 -6.97 -25.78
CA LYS A 1 -18.14 -6.55 -26.27
C LYS A 1 -17.36 -6.05 -25.06
N VAL A 2 -16.23 -6.68 -24.73
CA VAL A 2 -15.37 -6.27 -23.61
C VAL A 2 -14.50 -5.09 -24.07
N GLN A 3 -14.16 -4.17 -23.16
CA GLN A 3 -13.19 -3.11 -23.39
C GLN A 3 -12.07 -3.27 -22.38
N GLU A 4 -10.84 -3.34 -22.87
CA GLU A 4 -9.64 -3.48 -22.02
C GLU A 4 -9.06 -2.10 -21.73
N LEU A 5 -8.62 -1.90 -20.49
CA LEU A 5 -7.94 -0.69 -20.03
C LEU A 5 -6.72 -1.11 -19.22
N PHE A 6 -5.57 -0.54 -19.58
CA PHE A 6 -4.32 -0.73 -18.87
C PHE A 6 -3.96 0.56 -18.14
N VAL A 7 -3.49 0.43 -16.90
CA VAL A 7 -3.04 1.54 -16.06
C VAL A 7 -1.70 1.22 -15.44
N TYR A 8 -0.91 2.26 -15.16
CA TYR A 8 0.28 2.18 -14.32
C TYR A 8 -0.07 2.75 -12.96
N GLU A 9 0.30 2.04 -11.91
CA GLU A 9 0.27 2.53 -10.54
C GLU A 9 1.71 2.66 -10.05
N ILE A 10 2.13 3.88 -9.70
CA ILE A 10 3.53 4.17 -9.38
C ILE A 10 3.61 4.86 -8.02
N ASN A 11 4.46 4.30 -7.15
CA ASN A 11 4.86 4.97 -5.93
C ASN A 11 6.08 5.86 -6.22
N GLU A 12 5.81 7.15 -6.44
CA GLU A 12 6.84 8.18 -6.66
C GLU A 12 7.47 8.70 -5.35
N ARG A 13 7.07 8.13 -4.20
CA ARG A 13 7.57 8.45 -2.84
C ARG A 13 7.30 9.88 -2.37
N ASP A 14 6.37 10.58 -3.01
CA ASP A 14 6.00 11.97 -2.71
C ASP A 14 4.65 12.09 -1.98
N ARG A 15 4.04 10.96 -1.58
CA ARG A 15 2.70 10.89 -0.95
C ARG A 15 2.71 10.39 0.50
N GLU A 16 3.87 10.40 1.18
CA GLU A 16 4.01 9.83 2.54
C GLU A 16 3.45 8.39 2.64
N SER A 17 3.70 7.59 1.58
CA SER A 17 3.09 6.29 1.38
C SER A 17 4.13 5.22 1.06
N PRO A 18 4.00 4.00 1.62
CA PRO A 18 2.94 3.55 2.54
C PRO A 18 3.17 3.99 3.99
N ALA A 19 2.10 4.02 4.77
CA ALA A 19 2.17 4.16 6.23
C ALA A 19 2.12 2.78 6.89
N ILE A 20 3.10 2.45 7.75
CA ILE A 20 3.14 1.15 8.44
C ILE A 20 2.64 1.32 9.87
N LEU A 21 1.46 0.76 10.18
CA LEU A 21 0.87 0.74 11.51
C LEU A 21 1.16 -0.60 12.19
N ARG A 22 2.18 -0.62 13.07
CA ARG A 22 2.67 -1.81 13.80
C ARG A 22 1.79 -2.15 15.01
N LEU A 23 0.55 -2.59 14.77
CA LEU A 23 -0.42 -2.89 15.82
C LEU A 23 -0.21 -4.28 16.46
N SER A 24 0.51 -5.17 15.79
CA SER A 24 0.72 -6.55 16.24
C SER A 24 1.72 -6.70 17.40
N GLN A 25 2.47 -5.65 17.74
CA GLN A 25 3.52 -5.64 18.77
C GLN A 25 4.60 -6.73 18.58
N LYS A 26 4.80 -7.19 17.34
CA LYS A 26 5.81 -8.19 16.97
C LYS A 26 6.97 -7.53 16.22
N PRO A 27 8.19 -8.10 16.31
CA PRO A 27 9.37 -7.54 15.65
C PRO A 27 9.30 -7.65 14.11
N VAL A 28 8.44 -8.52 13.59
CA VAL A 28 8.22 -8.74 12.16
C VAL A 28 6.77 -8.47 11.81
N LEU A 29 6.51 -8.09 10.55
CA LEU A 29 5.13 -7.85 10.07
C LEU A 29 4.29 -9.09 10.34
N SER A 30 3.19 -8.89 11.04
CA SER A 30 2.37 -9.97 11.55
C SER A 30 0.90 -9.64 11.40
N LEU A 31 0.06 -10.67 11.49
CA LEU A 31 -1.40 -10.50 11.48
C LEU A 31 -1.82 -9.47 12.53
N GLY A 32 -2.62 -8.49 12.09
CA GLY A 32 -3.07 -7.35 12.88
C GLY A 32 -2.41 -6.02 12.52
N ASP A 33 -1.24 -6.02 11.87
CA ASP A 33 -0.64 -4.80 11.33
C ASP A 33 -1.47 -4.25 10.16
N LEU A 34 -1.55 -2.93 10.03
CA LEU A 34 -2.26 -2.25 8.94
C LEU A 34 -1.28 -1.44 8.09
N VAL A 35 -1.50 -1.44 6.77
CA VAL A 35 -0.68 -0.69 5.80
C VAL A 35 -1.57 0.13 4.87
N PRO A 36 -2.03 1.32 5.28
CA PRO A 36 -2.66 2.28 4.37
C PRO A 36 -1.67 2.73 3.29
N PHE A 37 -2.12 2.81 2.02
CA PHE A 37 -1.28 3.26 0.92
C PHE A 37 -2.06 4.12 -0.10
N SER A 38 -1.33 4.94 -0.87
CA SER A 38 -1.85 5.77 -1.95
C SER A 38 -0.73 6.08 -2.96
N ASN A 39 -0.88 5.60 -4.19
CA ASN A 39 0.04 5.81 -5.30
C ASN A 39 -0.56 6.78 -6.33
N LYS A 40 0.25 7.16 -7.33
CA LYS A 40 -0.22 7.84 -8.54
C LYS A 40 -0.64 6.83 -9.60
#